data_AF-A0A0D3CM67-F1
#
_entry.id   AF-A0A0D3CM67-F1
#
_cell.length_a   1.000
_cell.length_b   1.000
_cell.length_c   1.000
_cell.angle_alpha   90.00
_cell.angle_beta   90.00
_cell.angle_gamma   90.00
#
_symmetry.space_group_name_H-M   'P 1'
#
loop_
_entity.id
_entity.type
_entity.pdbx_description
1 polymer ?
#
loop_
_entity_poly.entity_id
_entity_poly.type
_entity_poly.pdbx_seq_one_letter_code
_entity_poly.pdbx_strand_id
1 'polypeptide(L)'
;MVRHPPLARPPAFRPPQNGGAKADDERYVISEESRQARERQERAMQELLRKCRAAAMAVPTNNKSSVRGRLRRLGDAITLFGEREMERRARLAQLMARLDIGGQLDRLLRAYEEKVEDEEVQYLFFTEGPKELREARIDIAKYSIKRAAVRVQRAKRRRDDQIDYKARVIT
;
A
#
# COMPACT_ATOMS: atom_id res chain seq x y z
N MET A 1 57.39 33.51 48.61
CA MET A 1 56.00 33.02 48.70
C MET A 1 55.06 34.21 48.50
N VAL A 2 54.55 34.41 47.29
CA VAL A 2 53.65 35.54 46.98
C VAL A 2 52.23 35.11 47.33
N ARG A 3 51.61 35.77 48.32
CA ARG A 3 50.19 35.54 48.66
C ARG A 3 49.33 36.33 47.69
N HIS A 4 48.52 35.65 46.89
CA HIS A 4 47.51 36.29 46.04
C HIS A 4 46.26 36.64 46.86
N PRO A 5 45.61 37.79 46.61
CA PRO A 5 44.37 38.15 47.28
C PRO A 5 43.20 37.29 46.77
N PRO A 6 42.15 37.08 47.60
CA PRO A 6 41.00 36.27 47.19
C PRO A 6 40.19 36.96 46.10
N LEU A 7 39.79 36.19 45.09
CA LEU A 7 38.90 36.64 44.01
C LEU A 7 37.50 36.94 44.56
N ALA A 8 37.00 38.16 44.31
CA ALA A 8 35.62 38.52 44.63
C ALA A 8 34.66 37.67 43.80
N ARG A 9 33.66 37.04 44.45
CA ARG A 9 32.57 36.35 43.76
C ARG A 9 31.75 37.38 42.97
N PRO A 10 31.41 37.11 41.69
CA PRO A 10 30.51 37.98 40.94
C PRO A 10 29.12 38.01 41.60
N PRO A 11 28.38 39.13 41.49
CA PRO A 11 27.06 39.25 42.07
C PRO A 11 26.12 38.19 41.49
N ALA A 12 25.40 37.49 42.36
CA ALA A 12 24.37 36.54 41.95
C ALA A 12 23.24 37.31 41.26
N PHE A 13 22.92 36.94 40.02
CA PHE A 13 21.78 37.48 39.30
C PHE A 13 20.49 37.03 40.03
N ARG A 14 19.86 37.96 40.75
CA ARG A 14 18.55 37.74 41.35
C ARG A 14 17.51 38.08 40.28
N PRO A 15 16.73 37.12 39.76
CA PRO A 15 15.68 37.44 38.81
C PRO A 15 14.70 38.42 39.47
N PRO A 16 14.11 39.37 38.71
CA PRO A 16 13.16 40.32 39.26
C PRO A 16 12.01 39.57 39.91
N GLN A 17 11.75 39.90 41.18
CA GLN A 17 10.55 39.47 41.88
C GLN A 17 9.39 40.21 41.23
N ASN A 18 8.72 39.54 40.28
CA ASN A 18 7.58 40.10 39.58
C ASN A 18 6.47 40.26 40.63
N GLY A 19 6.24 41.50 41.06
CA GLY A 19 5.09 41.87 41.88
C GLY A 19 3.83 41.40 41.18
N GLY A 20 2.89 40.87 41.95
CA GLY A 20 1.63 40.33 41.46
C GLY A 20 0.86 41.35 40.63
N ALA A 21 1.07 41.33 39.32
CA ALA A 21 0.12 41.86 38.37
C ALA A 21 -1.05 40.88 38.37
N LYS A 22 -2.20 41.36 38.86
CA LYS A 22 -3.48 40.68 38.72
C LYS A 22 -3.62 40.30 37.24
N ALA A 23 -3.74 39.00 36.99
CA ALA A 23 -4.11 38.51 35.68
C ALA A 23 -5.55 38.94 35.45
N ASP A 24 -5.73 40.09 34.83
CA ASP A 24 -6.99 40.43 34.20
C ASP A 24 -7.22 39.35 33.13
N ASP A 25 -8.27 38.57 33.35
CA ASP A 25 -8.81 37.55 32.45
C ASP A 25 -9.45 38.25 31.24
N GLU A 26 -8.64 39.05 30.54
CA GLU A 26 -8.97 39.54 29.21
C GLU A 26 -8.93 38.32 28.31
N ARG A 27 -10.12 37.77 28.03
CA ARG A 27 -10.32 36.78 26.97
C ARG A 27 -9.69 37.34 25.70
N TYR A 28 -8.49 36.88 25.39
CA TYR A 28 -7.78 37.26 24.18
C TYR A 28 -8.65 36.78 23.01
N VAL A 29 -9.43 37.70 22.41
CA VAL A 29 -10.27 37.41 21.26
C VAL A 29 -9.33 37.16 20.09
N ILE A 30 -8.99 35.89 19.88
CA ILE A 30 -8.19 35.45 18.74
C ILE A 30 -8.98 35.87 17.49
N SER A 31 -8.49 36.87 16.77
CA SER A 31 -9.01 37.24 15.45
C SER A 31 -9.14 35.99 14.58
N GLU A 32 -10.24 35.88 13.82
CA GLU A 32 -10.50 34.75 12.90
C GLU A 32 -9.29 34.47 11.98
N GLU A 33 -8.55 35.52 11.59
CA GLU A 33 -7.31 35.39 10.81
C GLU A 33 -6.18 34.69 11.59
N SER A 34 -6.02 35.00 12.88
CA SER A 34 -5.05 34.34 13.75
C SER A 34 -5.42 32.88 14.05
N ARG A 35 -6.72 32.57 14.11
CA ARG A 35 -7.21 31.19 14.26
C ARG A 35 -6.90 30.37 13.01
N GLN A 36 -7.17 30.92 11.83
CA GLN A 36 -6.83 30.29 10.55
C GLN A 36 -5.31 30.13 10.37
N ALA A 37 -4.51 31.11 10.78
CA ALA A 37 -3.05 31.01 10.71
C ALA A 37 -2.50 29.89 11.60
N ARG A 38 -2.99 29.79 12.85
CA ARG A 38 -2.64 28.69 13.77
C ARG A 38 -3.07 27.34 13.22
N GLU A 39 -4.27 27.24 12.67
CA GLU A 39 -4.77 25.99 12.07
C GLU A 39 -3.93 25.56 10.86
N ARG A 40 -3.52 26.49 9.99
CA ARG A 40 -2.60 26.20 8.88
C ARG A 40 -1.25 25.70 9.38
N GLN A 41 -0.70 26.34 10.42
CA GLN A 41 0.57 25.95 11.02
C GLN A 41 0.49 24.57 11.66
N GLU A 42 -0.57 24.28 12.42
CA GLU A 42 -0.81 22.98 13.03
C GLU A 42 -0.98 21.88 11.98
N ARG A 43 -1.74 22.13 10.92
CA ARG A 43 -1.89 21.18 9.80
C ARG A 43 -0.55 20.90 9.11
N ALA A 44 0.26 21.93 8.85
CA ALA A 44 1.58 21.78 8.25
C ALA A 44 2.52 20.95 9.15
N MET A 45 2.49 21.22 10.46
CA MET A 45 3.28 20.46 11.44
C MET A 45 2.84 18.99 11.48
N GLN A 46 1.53 18.72 11.47
CA GLN A 46 1.01 17.35 11.41
C GLN A 46 1.43 16.62 10.13
N GLU A 47 1.41 17.29 8.98
CA GLU A 47 1.84 16.71 7.72
C GLU A 47 3.35 16.37 7.73
N LEU A 48 4.16 17.26 8.29
CA LEU A 48 5.60 17.03 8.45
C LEU A 48 5.85 15.80 9.34
N LEU A 49 5.20 15.72 10.49
CA LEU A 49 5.33 14.58 11.41
C LEU A 49 4.91 13.26 10.74
N ARG A 50 3.84 13.27 9.93
CA ARG A 50 3.42 12.11 9.12
C ARG A 50 4.49 11.69 8.12
N LYS A 51 5.08 12.65 7.39
CA LYS A 51 6.15 12.39 6.42
C LYS A 51 7.42 11.85 7.09
N CYS A 52 7.84 12.44 8.20
CA CYS A 52 8.98 11.97 8.99
C CYS A 52 8.77 10.54 9.49
N ARG A 53 7.59 10.24 10.03
CA ARG A 53 7.26 8.88 10.49
C ARG A 53 7.25 7.88 9.32
N ALA A 54 6.68 8.23 8.18
CA ALA A 54 6.72 7.38 6.99
C ALA A 54 8.15 7.10 6.52
N ALA A 55 9.03 8.11 6.54
CA ALA A 55 10.44 7.95 6.16
C ALA A 55 11.23 7.10 7.16
N ALA A 56 10.93 7.22 8.46
CA ALA A 56 11.56 6.43 9.52
C ALA A 56 11.08 4.96 9.54
N MET A 57 9.93 4.68 8.93
CA MET A 57 9.34 3.36 9.01
C MET A 57 10.03 2.36 8.09
N ALA A 58 10.45 1.24 8.69
CA ALA A 58 11.17 0.18 7.99
C ALA A 58 10.23 -0.62 7.06
N VAL A 59 10.05 -0.15 5.83
CA VAL A 59 9.43 -0.92 4.75
C VAL A 59 10.47 -1.83 4.09
N PRO A 60 10.16 -3.10 3.74
CA PRO A 60 11.11 -4.02 3.12
C PRO A 60 11.80 -3.43 1.88
N THR A 61 13.14 -3.35 1.92
CA THR A 61 13.96 -2.76 0.84
C THR A 61 14.24 -3.74 -0.31
N ASN A 62 14.28 -5.05 -0.04
CA ASN A 62 15.00 -5.99 -0.92
C ASN A 62 14.13 -6.76 -1.93
N ASN A 63 12.82 -6.89 -1.70
CA ASN A 63 11.99 -7.80 -2.50
C ASN A 63 10.75 -7.08 -3.07
N LYS A 64 10.68 -6.89 -4.40
CA LYS A 64 9.48 -6.41 -5.10
C LYS A 64 8.21 -7.18 -4.71
N SER A 65 8.36 -8.48 -4.46
CA SER A 65 7.27 -9.36 -4.04
C SER A 65 6.71 -9.00 -2.66
N SER A 66 7.54 -8.60 -1.70
CA SER A 66 7.07 -8.30 -0.34
C SER A 66 6.29 -6.99 -0.28
N VAL A 67 6.72 -5.96 -1.03
CA VAL A 67 5.99 -4.68 -1.17
C VAL A 67 4.64 -4.90 -1.86
N ARG A 68 4.63 -5.63 -2.98
CA ARG A 68 3.40 -5.96 -3.72
C ARG A 68 2.43 -6.80 -2.87
N GLY A 69 2.97 -7.76 -2.12
CA GLY A 69 2.20 -8.57 -1.19
C GLY A 69 1.56 -7.72 -0.10
N ARG A 70 2.32 -6.84 0.55
CA ARG A 70 1.78 -5.99 1.63
C ARG A 70 0.72 -5.00 1.14
N LEU A 71 0.90 -4.40 -0.04
CA LEU A 71 -0.14 -3.57 -0.67
C LEU A 71 -1.43 -4.37 -0.93
N ARG A 72 -1.30 -5.61 -1.42
CA ARG A 72 -2.44 -6.51 -1.61
C ARG A 72 -3.16 -6.81 -0.29
N ARG A 73 -2.41 -7.08 0.80
CA ARG A 73 -3.01 -7.31 2.14
C ARG A 73 -3.80 -6.11 2.65
N LEU A 74 -3.30 -4.92 2.36
CA LEU A 74 -3.92 -3.66 2.75
C LEU A 74 -5.09 -3.27 1.82
N GLY A 75 -5.37 -4.06 0.78
CA GLY A 75 -6.45 -3.80 -0.18
C GLY A 75 -6.13 -2.70 -1.21
N ASP A 76 -4.88 -2.25 -1.29
CA ASP A 76 -4.46 -1.20 -2.20
C ASP A 76 -4.04 -1.72 -3.57
N ALA A 77 -4.14 -0.84 -4.57
CA ALA A 77 -3.58 -1.08 -5.89
C ALA A 77 -2.09 -1.44 -5.81
N ILE A 78 -1.73 -2.58 -6.40
CA ILE A 78 -0.38 -3.15 -6.32
C ILE A 78 0.64 -2.29 -7.06
N THR A 79 0.29 -1.84 -8.27
CA THR A 79 1.11 -0.95 -9.09
C THR A 79 0.21 0.07 -9.78
N LEU A 80 0.54 1.35 -9.64
CA LEU A 80 -0.13 2.44 -10.36
C LEU A 80 0.57 2.68 -11.73
N PHE A 81 -0.14 3.29 -12.67
CA PHE A 81 0.44 3.64 -13.97
C PHE A 81 1.59 4.63 -13.81
N GLY A 82 2.74 4.34 -14.44
CA GLY A 82 3.95 5.16 -14.34
C GLY A 82 4.74 5.01 -13.02
N GLU A 83 4.23 4.23 -12.06
CA GLU A 83 4.86 4.09 -10.73
C GLU A 83 6.12 3.23 -10.77
N ARG A 84 7.24 3.81 -10.31
CA ARG A 84 8.51 3.09 -10.14
C ARG A 84 8.57 2.34 -8.81
N GLU A 85 9.54 1.45 -8.67
CA GLU A 85 9.73 0.64 -7.45
C GLU A 85 9.91 1.49 -6.18
N MET A 86 10.68 2.57 -6.27
CA MET A 86 10.90 3.49 -5.16
C MET A 86 9.63 4.26 -4.76
N GLU A 87 8.84 4.69 -5.75
CA GLU A 87 7.57 5.38 -5.53
C GLU A 87 6.53 4.44 -4.90
N ARG A 88 6.47 3.18 -5.36
CA ARG A 88 5.65 2.13 -4.76
C ARG A 88 6.01 1.91 -3.30
N ARG A 89 7.30 1.87 -2.98
CA ARG A 89 7.78 1.74 -1.60
C ARG A 89 7.41 2.96 -0.76
N ALA A 90 7.61 4.17 -1.28
CA ALA A 90 7.26 5.40 -0.59
C ALA A 90 5.75 5.46 -0.30
N ARG A 91 4.91 5.03 -1.25
CA ARG A 91 3.47 4.90 -1.06
C ARG A 91 3.12 3.91 0.03
N LEU A 92 3.71 2.72 0.02
CA LEU A 92 3.50 1.73 1.08
C LEU A 92 3.91 2.28 2.46
N ALA A 93 5.03 3.01 2.55
CA ALA A 93 5.48 3.64 3.78
C ALA A 93 4.51 4.71 4.29
N GLN A 94 4.02 5.58 3.39
CA GLN A 94 3.01 6.57 3.73
C GLN A 94 1.71 5.93 4.22
N LEU A 95 1.27 4.86 3.56
CA LEU A 95 0.03 4.19 3.90
C LEU A 95 0.10 3.52 5.27
N MET A 96 1.16 2.74 5.51
CA MET A 96 1.41 2.13 6.81
C MET A 96 1.49 3.19 7.93
N ALA A 97 2.11 4.36 7.67
CA ALA A 97 2.30 5.39 8.69
C ALA A 97 0.98 6.10 9.04
N ARG A 98 0.07 6.21 8.06
CA ARG A 98 -1.30 6.68 8.29
C ARG A 98 -2.10 5.70 9.14
N LEU A 99 -1.99 4.40 8.84
CA LEU A 99 -2.71 3.34 9.55
C LEU A 99 -2.20 3.14 10.99
N ASP A 100 -0.91 3.35 11.23
CA ASP A 100 -0.31 3.31 12.58
C ASP A 100 -0.84 4.41 13.50
N ILE A 101 -1.07 5.62 12.98
CA ILE A 101 -1.65 6.72 13.76
C ILE A 101 -3.07 6.36 14.25
N GLY A 102 -3.81 5.58 13.46
CA GLY A 102 -5.16 5.13 13.82
C GLY A 102 -5.18 3.84 14.64
N GLY A 103 -4.05 3.18 14.91
CA GLY A 103 -4.01 1.84 15.51
C GLY A 103 -4.74 0.76 14.68
N GLN A 104 -5.03 1.07 13.41
CA GLN A 104 -5.80 0.21 12.51
C GLN A 104 -4.91 -0.77 11.75
N LEU A 105 -3.60 -0.51 11.67
CA LEU A 105 -2.67 -1.35 10.92
C LEU A 105 -2.70 -2.80 11.42
N ASP A 106 -2.60 -3.00 12.73
CA ASP A 106 -2.53 -4.33 13.33
C ASP A 106 -3.85 -5.11 13.19
N ARG A 107 -4.99 -4.40 13.26
CA ARG A 107 -6.33 -4.99 13.04
C ARG A 107 -6.52 -5.45 11.60
N LEU A 108 -6.10 -4.63 10.63
CA LEU A 108 -6.24 -4.95 9.21
C LEU A 108 -5.33 -6.11 8.79
N LEU A 109 -4.12 -6.17 9.33
CA LEU A 109 -3.19 -7.28 9.07
C LEU A 109 -3.75 -8.60 9.63
N ARG A 110 -4.23 -8.62 10.88
CA ARG A 110 -4.87 -9.84 11.45
C ARG A 110 -6.13 -10.26 10.70
N ALA A 111 -6.99 -9.32 10.34
CA ALA A 111 -8.20 -9.63 9.58
C ALA A 111 -7.91 -10.19 8.18
N TYR A 112 -6.76 -9.84 7.59
CA TYR A 112 -6.31 -10.46 6.34
C TYR A 112 -5.72 -11.86 6.58
N GLU A 113 -4.97 -12.06 7.66
CA GLU A 113 -4.44 -13.38 8.03
C GLU A 113 -5.58 -14.40 8.25
N GLU A 114 -6.63 -14.01 8.97
CA GLU A 114 -7.84 -14.81 9.19
C GLU A 114 -8.55 -15.16 7.85
N LYS A 115 -8.66 -14.19 6.92
CA LYS A 115 -9.24 -14.43 5.60
C LYS A 115 -8.43 -15.37 4.70
N VAL A 116 -7.10 -15.42 4.86
CA VAL A 116 -6.25 -16.35 4.10
C VAL A 116 -6.38 -17.76 4.65
N GLU A 117 -6.66 -17.93 5.94
CA GLU A 117 -6.98 -19.24 6.52
C GLU A 117 -8.33 -19.77 6.00
N ASP A 118 -9.29 -18.88 5.72
CA ASP A 118 -10.61 -19.22 5.13
C ASP A 118 -10.58 -19.49 3.61
N GLU A 119 -9.46 -19.24 2.91
CA GLU A 119 -9.26 -19.75 1.55
C GLU A 119 -8.95 -21.25 1.64
N GLU A 120 -9.93 -22.03 2.12
CA GLU A 120 -9.98 -23.48 1.96
C GLU A 120 -9.69 -23.78 0.50
N VAL A 121 -8.50 -24.32 0.23
CA VAL A 121 -8.13 -24.84 -1.08
C VAL A 121 -9.18 -25.88 -1.41
N GLN A 122 -10.16 -25.51 -2.23
CA GLN A 122 -11.24 -26.40 -2.64
C GLN A 122 -10.61 -27.51 -3.47
N TYR A 123 -10.23 -28.59 -2.80
CA TYR A 123 -9.64 -29.74 -3.44
C TYR A 123 -10.65 -30.29 -4.44
N LEU A 124 -10.21 -30.44 -5.70
CA LEU A 124 -10.96 -31.13 -6.74
C LEU A 124 -11.15 -32.58 -6.31
N PHE A 125 -12.28 -32.87 -5.66
CA PHE A 125 -12.65 -34.22 -5.27
C PHE A 125 -13.31 -34.91 -6.46
N PHE A 126 -12.66 -35.95 -6.98
CA PHE A 126 -13.21 -36.77 -8.05
C PHE A 126 -14.02 -37.92 -7.44
N THR A 127 -15.31 -37.99 -7.79
CA THR A 127 -16.14 -39.16 -7.54
C THR A 127 -16.30 -39.95 -8.82
N GLU A 128 -16.19 -41.28 -8.71
CA GLU A 128 -16.53 -42.15 -9.83
C GLU A 128 -18.04 -42.08 -10.10
N GLY A 129 -18.40 -41.83 -11.36
CA GLY A 129 -19.79 -41.79 -11.79
C GLY A 129 -20.29 -43.16 -12.24
N PRO A 130 -21.62 -43.32 -12.46
CA PRO A 130 -22.20 -44.57 -12.92
C PRO A 130 -21.70 -44.95 -14.32
N LYS A 131 -21.79 -46.24 -14.67
CA LYS A 131 -21.32 -46.78 -15.96
C LYS A 131 -21.98 -46.08 -17.16
N GLU A 132 -23.26 -45.76 -17.06
CA GLU A 132 -24.02 -45.03 -18.10
C GLU A 132 -23.40 -43.66 -18.40
N LEU A 133 -22.94 -42.94 -17.37
CA LEU A 133 -22.27 -41.65 -17.55
C LEU A 133 -20.93 -41.80 -18.27
N ARG A 134 -20.20 -42.89 -18.01
CA ARG A 134 -18.95 -43.20 -18.71
C ARG A 134 -19.21 -43.47 -20.21
N GLU A 135 -20.22 -44.27 -20.53
CA GLU A 135 -20.59 -44.58 -21.91
C GLU A 135 -21.01 -43.31 -22.66
N ALA A 136 -21.89 -42.49 -22.06
CA ALA A 136 -22.29 -41.20 -22.62
C ALA A 136 -21.08 -40.27 -22.85
N ARG A 137 -20.13 -40.19 -21.90
CA ARG A 137 -18.91 -39.39 -22.06
C ARG A 137 -18.05 -39.87 -23.23
N ILE A 138 -17.93 -41.19 -23.43
CA ILE A 138 -17.21 -41.76 -24.57
C ILE A 138 -17.88 -41.37 -25.88
N ASP A 139 -19.21 -41.41 -25.95
CA ASP A 139 -19.94 -41.05 -27.17
C ASP A 139 -19.83 -39.55 -27.48
N ILE A 140 -19.93 -38.69 -26.47
CA ILE A 140 -19.67 -37.25 -26.58
C ILE A 140 -18.24 -37.00 -27.07
N ALA A 141 -17.26 -37.73 -26.54
CA ALA A 141 -15.86 -37.62 -26.96
C ALA A 141 -15.68 -38.04 -28.43
N LYS A 142 -16.22 -39.20 -28.83
CA LYS A 142 -16.17 -39.69 -30.23
C LYS A 142 -16.81 -38.70 -31.20
N TYR A 143 -17.93 -38.09 -30.82
CA TYR A 143 -18.61 -37.08 -31.61
C TYR A 143 -17.80 -35.78 -31.71
N SER A 144 -17.34 -35.25 -30.57
CA SER A 144 -16.67 -33.95 -30.48
C SER A 144 -15.28 -33.95 -31.10
N ILE A 145 -14.47 -35.00 -30.92
CA ILE A 145 -13.09 -35.07 -31.43
C ILE A 145 -13.08 -35.01 -32.97
N LYS A 146 -13.95 -35.79 -33.63
CA LYS A 146 -14.04 -35.78 -35.11
C LYS A 146 -14.40 -34.39 -35.64
N ARG A 147 -15.38 -33.72 -35.02
CA ARG A 147 -15.79 -32.35 -35.43
C ARG A 147 -14.72 -31.31 -35.10
N ALA A 148 -14.02 -31.45 -33.99
CA ALA A 148 -12.90 -30.59 -33.61
C ALA A 148 -11.76 -30.69 -34.63
N ALA A 149 -11.42 -31.90 -35.09
CA ALA A 149 -10.43 -32.11 -36.14
C ALA A 149 -10.81 -31.37 -37.44
N VAL A 150 -12.05 -31.52 -37.90
CA VAL A 150 -12.55 -30.79 -39.08
C VAL A 150 -12.50 -29.27 -38.87
N ARG A 151 -12.89 -28.78 -37.69
CA ARG A 151 -12.83 -27.34 -37.37
C ARG A 151 -11.40 -26.81 -37.41
N VAL A 152 -10.44 -27.53 -36.83
CA VAL A 152 -9.02 -27.15 -36.84
C VAL A 152 -8.47 -27.18 -38.27
N GLN A 153 -8.80 -28.20 -39.07
CA GLN A 153 -8.38 -28.26 -40.47
C GLN A 153 -8.93 -27.08 -41.29
N ARG A 154 -10.21 -26.72 -41.13
CA ARG A 154 -10.79 -25.54 -41.78
C ARG A 154 -10.09 -24.24 -41.34
N ALA A 155 -9.76 -24.12 -40.05
CA ALA A 155 -9.03 -22.97 -39.55
C ALA A 155 -7.58 -22.88 -40.09
N LYS A 156 -6.91 -24.02 -40.27
CA LYS A 156 -5.59 -24.10 -40.92
C LYS A 156 -5.68 -23.61 -42.37
N ARG A 157 -6.59 -24.18 -43.17
CA ARG A 157 -6.80 -23.78 -44.58
C ARG A 157 -7.03 -22.27 -44.73
N ARG A 158 -7.94 -21.68 -43.93
CA ARG A 158 -8.17 -20.22 -43.97
C ARG A 158 -6.93 -19.39 -43.63
N ARG A 159 -6.08 -19.85 -42.71
CA ARG A 159 -4.82 -19.17 -42.41
C ARG A 159 -3.84 -19.30 -43.59
N ASP A 160 -3.72 -20.47 -44.17
CA ASP A 160 -2.83 -20.74 -45.30
C ASP A 160 -3.28 -19.89 -46.52
N ASP A 161 -4.58 -19.85 -46.82
CA ASP A 161 -5.17 -19.00 -47.87
C ASP A 161 -4.91 -17.51 -47.62
N GLN A 162 -5.03 -17.06 -46.36
CA GLN A 162 -4.75 -15.68 -45.96
C GLN A 162 -3.25 -15.32 -46.11
N ILE A 163 -2.36 -16.28 -45.82
CA ILE A 163 -0.91 -16.11 -46.00
C ILE A 163 -0.57 -16.03 -47.49
N ASP A 164 -1.11 -16.93 -48.31
CA ASP A 164 -0.90 -16.94 -49.77
C ASP A 164 -1.42 -15.65 -50.42
N TYR A 165 -2.63 -15.20 -50.06
CA TYR A 165 -3.17 -13.92 -50.54
C TYR A 165 -2.25 -12.74 -50.21
N LYS A 166 -1.73 -12.67 -48.98
CA LYS A 166 -0.80 -11.61 -48.57
C LYS A 166 0.53 -11.70 -49.33
N ALA A 167 1.06 -12.90 -49.57
CA ALA A 167 2.28 -13.09 -50.33
C ALA A 167 2.12 -12.61 -51.78
N ARG A 168 1.00 -12.91 -52.44
CA ARG A 168 0.72 -12.48 -53.82
C ARG A 168 0.47 -10.97 -53.97
N VAL A 169 0.01 -10.29 -52.93
CA VAL A 169 -0.30 -8.84 -52.97
C VAL A 169 0.92 -7.97 -52.62
N ILE A 170 1.89 -8.51 -51.89
CA ILE A 170 3.11 -7.80 -51.45
C ILE A 170 4.26 -7.95 -52.45
N THR A 171 4.23 -8.99 -53.30
CA THR A 171 5.17 -9.18 -54.42
C THR A 171 4.69 -8.43 -55.66
#